data_AF-A0A4Y2VRU8-F1
#
_entry.id   AF-A0A4Y2VRU8-F1
#
_cell.length_a   1.000
_cell.length_b   1.000
_cell.length_c   1.000
_cell.angle_alpha   90.00
_cell.angle_beta   90.00
_cell.angle_gamma   90.00
#
_symmetry.space_group_name_H-M   'P 1'
#
loop_
_entity.id
_entity.type
_entity.pdbx_description
1 polymer ?
#
loop_
_entity_poly.entity_id
_entity_poly.type
_entity_poly.pdbx_seq_one_letter_code
_entity_poly.pdbx_strand_id
1 'polypeptide(L)'
;MEQCYCTKSELDLFVPEKNQLAIDQSGFVEIHPVASVSDRNNIRFLITGLGDAYFDLSLVILNVQAKILEAAGTDFTPTDRCGPNNYLLNTMFSECHISLSD
;
A
#
# COMPACT_ATOMS: atom_id res chain seq x y z
N MET A 1 34.66 7.14 -19.36
CA MET A 1 33.89 5.98 -18.86
C MET A 1 32.43 6.32 -19.06
N GLU A 2 31.78 5.70 -20.03
CA GLU A 2 30.33 5.85 -20.23
C GLU A 2 29.58 5.23 -19.05
N GLN A 3 28.62 5.96 -18.49
CA GLN A 3 27.72 5.42 -17.46
C GLN A 3 26.82 4.35 -18.10
N CYS A 4 26.93 3.11 -17.62
CA CYS A 4 26.10 2.00 -18.09
C CYS A 4 24.71 2.11 -17.44
N TYR A 5 23.69 2.34 -18.26
CA TYR A 5 22.30 2.42 -17.82
C TYR A 5 21.76 1.06 -17.36
N CYS A 6 20.87 1.07 -16.38
CA CYS A 6 20.11 -0.10 -15.92
C CYS A 6 19.21 -0.67 -17.03
N THR A 7 19.76 -1.44 -17.96
CA THR A 7 19.01 -2.46 -18.70
C THR A 7 19.04 -3.74 -17.86
N LYS A 8 17.87 -4.33 -17.59
CA LYS A 8 17.74 -5.59 -16.83
C LYS A 8 18.73 -6.61 -17.39
N SER A 9 19.80 -6.89 -16.64
CA SER A 9 20.78 -7.91 -16.97
C SER A 9 20.78 -8.90 -15.82
N GLU A 10 19.78 -9.78 -15.82
CA GLU A 10 19.54 -10.79 -14.78
C GLU A 10 20.69 -11.81 -14.67
N LEU A 11 21.69 -11.73 -15.55
CA LEU A 11 22.85 -12.63 -15.64
C LEU A 11 24.18 -11.95 -15.30
N ASP A 12 24.18 -10.66 -14.99
CA ASP A 12 25.39 -9.86 -14.77
C ASP A 12 25.72 -9.74 -13.26
N LEU A 13 26.12 -10.86 -12.66
CA LEU A 13 26.36 -10.96 -11.21
C LEU A 13 27.65 -10.24 -10.71
N PHE A 14 28.55 -9.84 -11.61
CA PHE A 14 29.89 -9.35 -11.24
C PHE A 14 30.21 -7.95 -11.74
N VAL A 15 29.25 -7.26 -12.38
CA VAL A 15 29.41 -5.85 -12.74
C VAL A 15 29.09 -4.97 -11.53
N PRO A 16 29.76 -3.81 -11.41
CA PRO A 16 29.38 -2.79 -10.43
C PRO A 16 27.89 -2.47 -10.53
N GLU A 17 27.26 -2.19 -9.39
CA GLU A 17 25.85 -1.80 -9.34
C GLU A 17 25.60 -0.66 -10.33
N LYS A 18 24.67 -0.90 -11.25
CA LYS A 18 24.27 0.11 -12.23
C LYS A 18 23.42 1.15 -11.52
N ASN A 19 23.67 2.42 -11.82
CA ASN A 19 22.83 3.50 -11.32
C ASN A 19 21.55 3.57 -12.13
N GLN A 20 20.40 3.56 -11.45
CA GLN A 20 19.11 3.79 -12.09
C GLN A 20 18.98 5.28 -12.47
N LEU A 21 19.00 5.57 -13.76
CA LEU A 21 18.91 6.93 -14.31
C LEU A 21 17.61 7.14 -15.12
N ALA A 22 16.77 6.11 -15.27
CA ALA A 22 15.56 6.19 -16.09
C ALA A 22 14.33 6.73 -15.33
N ILE A 23 14.37 6.73 -14.00
CA ILE A 23 13.28 7.24 -13.15
C ILE A 23 13.71 8.62 -12.66
N ASP A 24 13.08 9.66 -13.20
CA ASP A 24 13.40 11.04 -12.80
C ASP A 24 12.82 11.39 -11.43
N GLN A 25 11.63 10.87 -11.10
CA GLN A 25 10.86 11.23 -9.92
C GLN A 25 10.02 10.04 -9.43
N SER A 26 9.75 9.99 -8.13
CA SER A 26 8.83 9.03 -7.52
C SER A 26 7.93 9.73 -6.51
N GLY A 27 6.75 9.18 -6.28
CA GLY A 27 5.77 9.74 -5.35
C GLY A 27 4.62 8.77 -5.07
N PHE A 28 3.76 9.16 -4.14
CA PHE A 28 2.55 8.41 -3.81
C PHE A 28 1.33 9.03 -4.49
N VAL A 29 0.45 8.17 -4.99
CA VAL A 29 -0.90 8.54 -5.41
C VAL A 29 -1.87 7.94 -4.41
N GLU A 30 -2.75 8.78 -3.87
CA GLU A 30 -3.82 8.32 -2.98
C GLU A 30 -5.00 7.82 -3.83
N ILE A 31 -5.45 6.59 -3.53
CA ILE A 31 -6.58 5.95 -4.21
C ILE A 31 -7.63 5.62 -3.16
N HIS A 32 -8.83 6.18 -3.33
CA HIS A 32 -9.94 5.90 -2.44
C HIS A 32 -10.72 4.65 -2.88
N PRO A 33 -11.42 3.99 -1.94
CA PRO A 33 -12.30 2.86 -2.26
C PRO A 33 -13.38 3.25 -3.29
N VAL A 34 -13.77 2.30 -4.13
CA VAL A 34 -14.84 2.47 -5.15
C VAL A 34 -16.21 2.74 -4.49
N ALA A 35 -16.43 2.18 -3.30
CA ALA A 35 -17.67 2.31 -2.54
C ALA A 35 -17.39 2.70 -1.10
N SER A 36 -18.38 3.31 -0.44
CA SER A 36 -18.30 3.66 0.98
C SER A 36 -18.07 2.40 1.83
N VAL A 37 -17.17 2.53 2.81
CA VAL A 37 -16.86 1.47 3.77
C VAL A 37 -18.03 1.36 4.76
N SER A 38 -18.71 0.22 4.75
CA SER A 38 -19.81 -0.11 5.67
C SER A 38 -19.55 -1.47 6.31
N ASP A 39 -20.19 -1.72 7.45
CA ASP A 39 -19.71 -2.64 8.51
C ASP A 39 -19.43 -4.11 8.13
N ARG A 40 -19.72 -4.59 6.92
CA ARG A 40 -19.50 -6.01 6.53
C ARG A 40 -19.17 -6.28 5.06
N ASN A 41 -18.72 -5.29 4.28
CA ASN A 41 -18.47 -5.48 2.86
C ASN A 41 -16.98 -5.53 2.47
N ASN A 42 -16.71 -6.23 1.37
CA ASN A 42 -15.41 -6.18 0.69
C ASN A 42 -15.08 -4.75 0.28
N ILE A 43 -13.92 -4.26 0.72
CA ILE A 43 -13.37 -2.97 0.29
C ILE A 43 -12.67 -3.19 -1.04
N ARG A 44 -13.10 -2.46 -2.07
CA ARG A 44 -12.54 -2.60 -3.42
C ARG A 44 -11.89 -1.30 -3.85
N PHE A 45 -10.68 -1.42 -4.40
CA PHE A 45 -9.93 -0.34 -5.00
C PHE A 45 -9.81 -0.63 -6.49
N LEU A 46 -10.03 0.38 -7.33
CA LEU A 46 -9.78 0.30 -8.76
C LEU A 46 -8.54 1.15 -9.06
N ILE A 47 -7.45 0.49 -9.43
CA ILE A 47 -6.19 1.14 -9.77
C ILE A 47 -6.14 1.27 -11.30
N THR A 48 -6.33 2.48 -11.81
CA THR A 48 -6.20 2.78 -13.24
C THR A 48 -4.76 3.14 -13.59
N GLY A 49 -4.32 2.82 -14.81
CA GLY A 49 -2.97 3.17 -15.28
C GLY A 49 -2.70 4.68 -15.23
N LEU A 50 -1.44 5.05 -14.95
CA LEU A 50 -0.99 6.44 -14.76
C LEU A 50 -0.37 7.05 -16.04
N GLY A 51 -0.76 6.57 -17.23
CA GLY A 51 -0.19 7.04 -18.50
C GLY A 51 1.29 6.69 -18.61
N ASP A 52 2.16 7.70 -18.52
CA ASP A 52 3.61 7.57 -18.67
C ASP A 52 4.33 7.12 -17.38
N ALA A 53 3.63 7.08 -16.25
CA ALA A 53 4.15 6.56 -14.98
C ALA A 53 3.74 5.11 -14.74
N TYR A 54 4.55 4.37 -13.98
CA TYR A 54 4.25 3.00 -13.56
C TYR A 54 4.08 2.93 -12.04
N PHE A 55 3.31 1.95 -11.57
CA PHE A 55 3.19 1.66 -10.14
C PHE A 55 4.33 0.75 -9.68
N ASP A 56 5.02 1.17 -8.63
CA ASP A 56 5.89 0.27 -7.89
C ASP A 56 5.05 -0.63 -6.97
N LEU A 57 4.80 -1.86 -7.42
CA LEU A 57 4.01 -2.84 -6.66
C LEU A 57 4.71 -3.30 -5.38
N SER A 58 6.02 -3.06 -5.23
CA SER A 58 6.72 -3.34 -3.98
C SER A 58 6.39 -2.31 -2.89
N LEU A 59 5.87 -1.14 -3.27
CA LEU A 59 5.55 -0.03 -2.38
C LEU A 59 4.08 0.38 -2.48
N VAL A 60 3.19 -0.58 -2.20
CA VAL A 60 1.75 -0.35 -2.07
C VAL A 60 1.37 -0.41 -0.60
N ILE A 61 0.76 0.67 -0.10
CA ILE A 61 0.40 0.81 1.32
C ILE A 61 -1.10 1.01 1.44
N LEU A 62 -1.74 0.20 2.29
CA LEU A 62 -3.13 0.43 2.70
C LEU A 62 -3.16 1.42 3.88
N ASN A 63 -3.75 2.59 3.67
CA ASN A 63 -3.97 3.57 4.73
C ASN A 63 -5.35 3.36 5.38
N VAL A 64 -5.40 3.21 6.70
CA VAL A 64 -6.63 2.99 7.47
C VAL A 64 -6.81 4.11 8.48
N GLN A 65 -7.93 4.83 8.37
CA GLN A 65 -8.36 5.81 9.35
C GLN A 65 -9.56 5.25 10.12
N ALA A 66 -9.43 5.10 11.44
CA ALA A 66 -10.47 4.56 12.29
C ALA A 66 -10.53 5.27 13.66
N LYS A 67 -11.73 5.32 14.25
CA LYS A 67 -11.94 5.72 15.65
C LYS A 67 -12.22 4.47 16.48
N ILE A 68 -11.44 4.26 17.54
CA ILE A 68 -11.67 3.16 18.49
C ILE A 68 -12.69 3.64 19.52
N LEU A 69 -13.75 2.87 19.72
CA LEU A 69 -14.83 3.13 20.65
C LEU A 69 -14.97 1.96 21.64
N GLU A 70 -15.67 2.20 22.74
CA GLU A 70 -16.11 1.12 23.64
C GLU A 70 -17.11 0.20 22.95
N ALA A 71 -17.37 -0.98 23.54
CA ALA A 71 -18.31 -1.96 23.00
C ALA A 71 -19.74 -1.40 22.81
N ALA A 72 -20.11 -0.36 23.57
CA ALA A 72 -21.39 0.33 23.46
C ALA A 72 -21.43 1.43 22.37
N GLY A 73 -20.31 1.68 21.66
CA GLY A 73 -20.19 2.76 20.68
C GLY A 73 -19.90 4.14 21.28
N THR A 74 -19.52 4.19 22.56
CA THR A 74 -19.18 5.41 23.30
C THR A 74 -17.68 5.69 23.28
N ASP A 75 -17.33 6.95 23.54
CA ASP A 75 -15.94 7.38 23.65
C ASP A 75 -15.34 6.93 24.98
N PHE A 76 -14.05 6.57 24.98
CA PHE A 76 -13.30 6.27 26.20
C PHE A 76 -13.14 7.51 27.08
N THR A 77 -13.09 7.29 28.38
CA THR A 77 -12.75 8.31 29.38
C THR A 77 -11.24 8.34 29.64
N PRO A 78 -10.69 9.44 30.22
CA PRO A 78 -9.26 9.54 30.53
C PRO A 78 -8.73 8.47 31.50
N THR A 79 -9.61 7.77 32.22
CA THR A 79 -9.25 6.72 33.17
C THR A 79 -9.14 5.34 32.52
N ASP A 80 -9.66 5.18 31.32
CA ASP A 80 -9.68 3.89 30.63
C ASP A 80 -8.30 3.55 30.07
N ARG A 81 -7.90 2.29 30.30
CA ARG A 81 -6.64 1.74 29.79
C ARG A 81 -6.94 0.75 28.68
N CYS A 82 -7.19 1.28 27.49
CA CYS A 82 -7.39 0.48 26.29
C CYS A 82 -6.30 0.77 25.25
N GLY A 83 -6.01 -0.23 24.43
CA GLY A 83 -5.15 -0.08 23.28
C GLY A 83 -5.38 -1.24 22.31
N PRO A 84 -5.00 -1.07 21.04
CA PRO A 84 -5.02 -2.18 20.11
C PRO A 84 -4.09 -3.29 20.60
N ASN A 85 -4.60 -4.52 20.63
CA ASN A 85 -3.80 -5.70 20.93
C ASN A 85 -3.47 -6.43 19.62
N ASN A 86 -2.24 -6.93 19.52
CA ASN A 86 -1.80 -7.94 18.56
C ASN A 86 -2.09 -7.60 17.07
N TYR A 87 -1.20 -6.83 16.44
CA TYR A 87 -1.21 -6.58 14.99
C TYR A 87 -2.59 -6.19 14.43
N LEU A 88 -3.15 -5.08 14.93
CA LEU A 88 -4.50 -4.60 14.59
C LEU A 88 -4.80 -4.65 13.08
N LEU A 89 -3.89 -4.12 12.25
CA LEU A 89 -4.10 -4.09 10.80
C LEU A 89 -4.04 -5.49 10.18
N ASN A 90 -3.13 -6.34 10.64
CA ASN A 90 -2.98 -7.71 10.11
C ASN A 90 -4.16 -8.61 10.48
N THR A 91 -4.85 -8.32 11.58
CA THR A 91 -6.01 -9.11 12.05
C THR A 91 -7.34 -8.52 11.62
N MET A 92 -7.36 -7.29 11.09
CA MET A 92 -8.57 -6.62 10.61
C MET A 92 -9.13 -7.24 9.32
N PHE A 93 -8.27 -7.81 8.47
CA PHE A 93 -8.67 -8.35 7.17
C PHE A 93 -8.43 -9.87 7.12
N SER A 94 -9.44 -10.62 6.70
CA SER A 94 -9.33 -12.09 6.54
C SER A 94 -8.63 -12.51 5.25
N GLU A 95 -8.73 -11.69 4.21
CA GLU A 95 -8.20 -11.97 2.88
C GLU A 95 -7.88 -10.69 2.11
N CYS A 96 -6.95 -10.79 1.17
CA CYS A 96 -6.62 -9.74 0.22
C CYS A 96 -6.42 -10.39 -1.16
N HIS A 97 -7.19 -9.93 -2.15
CA HIS A 97 -7.14 -10.44 -3.51
C HIS A 97 -6.62 -9.34 -4.44
N ILE A 98 -5.66 -9.70 -5.30
CA ILE A 98 -5.08 -8.80 -6.29
C ILE A 98 -5.24 -9.49 -7.65
N SER A 99 -5.87 -8.80 -8.60
CA SER A 99 -5.96 -9.23 -9.99
C SER A 99 -5.37 -8.16 -10.92
N LEU A 100 -4.75 -8.61 -12.01
CA LEU A 100 -4.25 -7.77 -13.09
C LEU A 100 -4.87 -8.28 -14.38
N SER A 101 -5.55 -7.40 -15.10
CA SER A 101 -6.42 -7.77 -16.24
C SER A 101 -7.63 -8.60 -15.78
N ASP A 102 -8.82 -8.03 -15.95
CA ASP A 102 -10.09 -8.73 -15.70
C ASP A 102 -10.36 -9.77 -16.79
#